data_AF-A0A498IZE8-F1
#
_entry.id   AF-A0A498IZE8-F1
#
_cell.length_a   1.000
_cell.length_b   1.000
_cell.length_c   1.000
_cell.angle_alpha   90.00
_cell.angle_beta   90.00
_cell.angle_gamma   90.00
#
_symmetry.space_group_name_H-M   'P 1'
#
loop_
_entity.id
_entity.type
_entity.pdbx_description
1 polymer ?
#
loop_
_entity_poly.entity_id
_entity_poly.type
_entity_poly.pdbx_seq_one_letter_code
_entity_poly.pdbx_strand_id
1 'polypeptide(L)'
;MSLAGRALILVNVDGAWDKENKVGGVAVVFRDSEGKFLGVVSRIFEDVFSFIQAEVLAIRVGLETRVEWGLNMIGFESDSLQIFSHLSTISEACVAHIRRQANSVAHRLACFAPHCGNDCTWLDVPPSIICDLLEEDVHVPCTN
;
A
#
# COMPACT_ATOMS: atom_id res chain seq x y z
N MET A 1 11.06 12.21 16.68
CA MET A 1 12.16 11.59 15.90
C MET A 1 12.23 12.32 14.56
N SER A 2 13.42 12.73 14.15
CA SER A 2 13.64 13.68 13.05
C SER A 2 13.82 12.94 11.71
N LEU A 3 12.82 13.01 10.82
CA LEU A 3 12.91 12.59 9.40
C LEU A 3 13.49 13.72 8.52
N ALA A 4 14.58 14.35 8.97
CA ALA A 4 15.24 15.41 8.22
C ALA A 4 16.26 14.81 7.24
N GLY A 5 15.84 14.62 5.98
CA GLY A 5 16.76 14.23 4.90
C GLY A 5 16.11 13.74 3.61
N ARG A 6 14.97 14.31 3.17
CA ARG A 6 14.32 14.14 1.84
C ARG A 6 14.61 12.82 1.08
N ALA A 7 14.37 11.68 1.72
CA ALA A 7 14.31 10.39 1.03
C ALA A 7 12.87 10.16 0.57
N LEU A 8 12.70 9.76 -0.69
CA LEU A 8 11.40 9.35 -1.22
C LEU A 8 10.97 8.07 -0.49
N ILE A 9 9.75 8.08 0.07
CA ILE A 9 9.14 6.88 0.63
C ILE A 9 8.30 6.22 -0.47
N LEU A 10 8.59 4.95 -0.75
CA LEU A 10 7.84 4.15 -1.72
C LEU A 10 6.66 3.50 -1.02
N VAL A 11 5.48 3.58 -1.64
CA VAL A 11 4.22 3.20 -1.05
C VAL A 11 3.51 2.21 -1.96
N ASN A 12 3.55 0.94 -1.59
CA ASN A 12 2.82 -0.11 -2.28
C ASN A 12 1.36 -0.12 -1.79
N VAL A 13 0.41 -0.07 -2.71
CA VAL A 13 -1.02 -0.13 -2.40
C VAL A 13 -1.69 -1.29 -3.10
N ASP A 14 -2.69 -1.86 -2.43
CA ASP A 14 -3.61 -2.82 -3.03
C ASP A 14 -4.99 -2.76 -2.35
N GLY A 15 -6.03 -3.05 -3.13
CA GLY A 15 -7.41 -3.15 -2.71
C GLY A 15 -8.01 -4.51 -3.07
N ALA A 16 -8.54 -5.22 -2.08
CA ALA A 16 -9.33 -6.43 -2.26
C ALA A 16 -10.82 -6.12 -2.15
N TRP A 17 -11.66 -6.83 -2.90
CA TRP A 17 -13.11 -6.64 -2.87
C TRP A 17 -13.85 -7.96 -2.75
N ASP A 18 -14.68 -8.06 -1.71
CA ASP A 18 -15.68 -9.10 -1.54
C ASP A 18 -17.02 -8.60 -2.10
N LYS A 19 -17.38 -9.14 -3.26
CA LYS A 19 -18.61 -8.79 -3.98
C LYS A 19 -19.87 -9.24 -3.25
N GLU A 20 -19.83 -10.36 -2.54
CA GLU A 20 -21.01 -10.93 -1.89
C GLU A 20 -21.40 -10.10 -0.68
N ASN A 21 -20.39 -9.74 0.13
CA ASN A 21 -20.59 -8.98 1.36
C ASN A 21 -20.49 -7.46 1.18
N LYS A 22 -20.12 -6.99 -0.03
CA LYS A 22 -19.86 -5.56 -0.34
C LYS A 22 -18.81 -4.93 0.58
N VAL A 23 -17.78 -5.71 0.89
CA VAL A 23 -16.68 -5.30 1.76
C VAL A 23 -15.43 -5.11 0.92
N GLY A 24 -14.67 -4.05 1.20
CA GLY A 24 -13.34 -3.83 0.64
C GLY A 24 -12.27 -3.95 1.71
N GLY A 25 -11.24 -4.73 1.43
CA GLY A 25 -10.00 -4.73 2.20
C GLY A 25 -8.97 -3.85 1.51
N VAL A 26 -8.20 -3.10 2.29
CA VAL A 26 -7.18 -2.18 1.80
C VAL A 26 -5.86 -2.46 2.50
N ALA A 27 -4.75 -2.33 1.78
CA ALA A 27 -3.42 -2.32 2.37
C ALA A 27 -2.50 -1.27 1.72
N VAL A 28 -1.65 -0.68 2.55
CA VAL A 28 -0.68 0.35 2.20
C VAL A 28 0.64 0.06 2.91
N VAL A 29 1.67 -0.31 2.17
CA VAL A 29 3.00 -0.65 2.69
C VAL A 29 3.96 0.49 2.41
N PHE A 30 4.63 0.99 3.44
CA PHE A 30 5.63 2.05 3.36
C PHE A 30 7.04 1.46 3.42
N ARG A 31 7.88 1.85 2.46
CA ARG A 31 9.28 1.45 2.36
C ARG A 31 10.18 2.65 2.13
N ASP A 32 11.44 2.55 2.56
CA ASP A 32 12.45 3.52 2.15
C ASP A 32 12.94 3.25 0.72
N SER A 33 13.86 4.10 0.24
CA SER A 33 14.45 3.99 -1.10
C SER A 33 15.32 2.74 -1.31
N GLU A 34 15.70 2.04 -0.24
CA GLU A 34 16.44 0.77 -0.31
C GLU A 34 15.48 -0.44 -0.25
N GLY A 35 14.16 -0.20 -0.24
CA GLY A 35 13.15 -1.24 -0.15
C GLY A 35 12.91 -1.78 1.26
N LYS A 36 13.54 -1.19 2.28
CA LYS A 36 13.38 -1.60 3.67
C LYS A 36 11.99 -1.22 4.16
N PHE A 37 11.36 -2.15 4.87
CA PHE A 37 10.07 -1.94 5.53
C PHE A 37 10.15 -0.79 6.56
N LEU A 38 9.21 0.15 6.46
CA LEU A 38 9.01 1.24 7.44
C LEU A 38 7.70 1.08 8.20
N GLY A 39 6.66 0.59 7.54
CA GLY A 39 5.37 0.37 8.16
C GLY A 39 4.33 -0.11 7.18
N VAL A 40 3.17 -0.50 7.71
CA VAL A 40 2.03 -0.89 6.91
C VAL A 40 0.71 -0.57 7.60
N VAL A 41 -0.27 -0.18 6.81
CA VAL A 41 -1.65 0.06 7.22
C VAL A 41 -2.53 -0.91 6.45
N SER A 42 -3.45 -1.57 7.14
CA SER A 42 -4.52 -2.37 6.55
C SER A 42 -5.85 -1.95 7.15
N ARG A 43 -6.85 -1.66 6.30
CA ARG A 43 -8.17 -1.17 6.72
C ARG A 43 -9.28 -1.95 6.04
N ILE A 44 -10.44 -1.98 6.68
CA ILE A 44 -11.67 -2.56 6.14
C ILE A 44 -12.69 -1.45 5.85
N PHE A 45 -13.39 -1.57 4.73
CA PHE A 45 -14.46 -0.65 4.35
C PHE A 45 -15.72 -1.44 4.00
N GLU A 46 -16.85 -1.01 4.55
CA GLU A 46 -18.18 -1.44 4.12
C GLU A 46 -18.64 -0.66 2.88
N ASP A 47 -19.71 -1.11 2.23
CA ASP A 47 -20.31 -0.45 1.06
C ASP A 47 -19.30 -0.22 -0.09
N VAL A 48 -18.51 -1.26 -0.38
CA VAL A 48 -17.61 -1.31 -1.52
C VAL A 48 -18.27 -2.12 -2.65
N PHE A 49 -18.37 -1.51 -3.82
CA PHE A 49 -19.17 -2.02 -4.95
C PHE A 49 -18.33 -2.40 -6.17
N SER A 50 -17.01 -2.20 -6.13
CA SER A 50 -16.12 -2.62 -7.21
C SER A 50 -14.68 -2.76 -6.72
N PHE A 51 -13.90 -3.57 -7.44
CA PHE A 51 -12.45 -3.65 -7.21
C PHE A 51 -11.76 -2.29 -7.40
N ILE A 52 -12.19 -1.48 -8.38
CA ILE A 52 -11.64 -0.14 -8.63
C ILE A 52 -11.88 0.77 -7.42
N GLN A 53 -13.04 0.67 -6.77
CA GLN A 53 -13.30 1.43 -5.55
C GLN A 53 -12.33 1.02 -4.44
N ALA A 54 -12.10 -0.28 -4.20
CA ALA A 54 -11.15 -0.76 -3.18
C ALA A 54 -9.72 -0.24 -3.46
N GLU A 55 -9.31 -0.24 -4.71
CA GLU A 55 -8.02 0.26 -5.18
C GLU A 55 -7.86 1.78 -4.95
N VAL A 56 -8.90 2.56 -5.26
CA VAL A 56 -8.92 4.01 -4.97
C VAL A 56 -8.95 4.28 -3.47
N LEU A 57 -9.64 3.45 -2.69
CA LEU A 57 -9.62 3.50 -1.24
C LEU A 57 -8.21 3.27 -0.69
N ALA A 58 -7.42 2.36 -1.28
CA ALA A 58 -6.05 2.12 -0.87
C ALA A 58 -5.14 3.34 -1.06
N ILE A 59 -5.28 4.04 -2.20
CA ILE A 59 -4.61 5.31 -2.44
C ILE A 59 -5.02 6.36 -1.40
N ARG A 60 -6.32 6.47 -1.13
CA ARG A 60 -6.85 7.43 -0.15
C ARG A 60 -6.25 7.18 1.23
N VAL A 61 -6.23 5.93 1.67
CA VAL A 61 -5.62 5.54 2.95
C VAL A 61 -4.13 5.88 2.96
N GLY A 62 -3.41 5.68 1.86
CA GLY A 62 -1.99 6.05 1.79
C GLY A 62 -1.76 7.56 1.88
N LEU A 63 -2.61 8.38 1.26
CA LEU A 63 -2.56 9.83 1.36
C LEU A 63 -2.92 10.34 2.76
N GLU A 64 -3.94 9.77 3.39
CA GLU A 64 -4.30 10.07 4.79
C GLU A 64 -3.15 9.72 5.73
N THR A 65 -2.60 8.51 5.60
CA THR A 65 -1.49 8.03 6.43
C THR A 65 -0.23 8.87 6.24
N ARG A 66 0.05 9.35 5.02
CA ARG A 66 1.13 10.32 4.75
C ARG A 66 1.01 11.55 5.65
N VAL A 67 -0.19 12.12 5.72
CA VAL A 67 -0.46 13.31 6.55
C VAL A 67 -0.33 12.96 8.03
N GLU A 68 -0.95 11.85 8.46
CA GLU A 68 -0.90 11.37 9.85
C GLU A 68 0.53 11.14 10.35
N TRP A 69 1.41 10.58 9.50
CA TRP A 69 2.80 10.26 9.86
C TRP A 69 3.78 11.40 9.55
N GLY A 70 3.30 12.54 9.04
CA GLY A 70 4.14 13.71 8.73
C GLY A 70 5.14 13.46 7.59
N LEU A 71 4.78 12.64 6.60
CA LEU A 71 5.65 12.28 5.48
C LEU A 71 5.61 13.36 4.39
N ASN A 72 6.79 13.88 4.02
CA ASN A 72 6.89 14.97 3.05
C ASN A 72 6.60 14.54 1.61
N MET A 73 7.24 13.46 1.13
CA MET A 73 7.16 12.99 -0.26
C MET A 73 7.00 11.48 -0.28
N ILE A 74 5.93 11.02 -0.92
CA ILE A 74 5.66 9.60 -1.16
C ILE A 74 5.52 9.33 -2.65
N GLY A 75 5.93 8.14 -3.08
CA GLY A 75 5.67 7.63 -4.41
C GLY A 75 4.79 6.39 -4.34
N PHE A 76 3.67 6.39 -5.06
CA PHE A 76 2.75 5.25 -5.06
C PHE A 76 3.15 4.22 -6.12
N GLU A 77 3.07 2.95 -5.74
CA GLU A 77 3.26 1.78 -6.56
C GLU A 77 2.02 0.89 -6.48
N SER A 78 1.43 0.59 -7.63
CA SER A 78 0.28 -0.31 -7.77
C SER A 78 0.44 -1.15 -9.03
N ASP A 79 -0.11 -2.36 -9.01
CA ASP A 79 -0.18 -3.27 -10.14
C ASP A 79 -1.44 -3.08 -11.01
N SER A 80 -2.34 -2.17 -10.61
CA SER A 80 -3.54 -1.85 -11.35
C SER A 80 -3.30 -0.70 -12.35
N LEU A 81 -3.18 -1.05 -13.64
CA LEU A 81 -3.07 -0.08 -14.73
C LEU A 81 -4.23 0.94 -14.77
N GLN A 82 -5.41 0.58 -14.24
CA GLN A 82 -6.60 1.43 -14.23
C GLN A 82 -6.49 2.55 -13.18
N ILE A 83 -5.71 2.36 -12.12
CA ILE A 83 -5.46 3.39 -11.12
C ILE A 83 -4.65 4.55 -11.72
N PHE A 84 -3.67 4.25 -12.58
CA PHE A 84 -2.75 5.25 -13.14
C PHE A 84 -3.46 6.35 -13.93
N SER A 85 -4.55 6.03 -14.64
CA SER A 85 -5.35 7.04 -15.32
C SER A 85 -5.99 8.04 -14.34
N HIS A 86 -6.41 7.58 -13.17
CA HIS A 86 -7.06 8.42 -12.15
C HIS A 86 -6.05 9.18 -11.26
N LEU A 87 -4.84 8.65 -11.09
CA LEU A 87 -3.80 9.25 -10.26
C LEU A 87 -3.08 10.44 -10.91
N SER A 88 -3.03 10.51 -12.24
CA SER A 88 -2.45 11.64 -12.98
C SER A 88 -3.06 13.00 -12.63
N THR A 89 -4.25 13.01 -12.01
CA THR A 89 -4.96 14.21 -11.57
C THR A 89 -4.56 14.65 -10.15
N ILE A 90 -3.83 13.82 -9.39
CA ILE A 90 -3.38 14.12 -8.03
C ILE A 90 -1.98 14.73 -8.08
N SER A 91 -1.91 16.06 -8.12
CA SER A 91 -0.69 16.86 -8.32
C SER A 91 0.42 16.69 -7.27
N GLU A 92 0.22 15.94 -6.18
CA GLU A 92 1.17 15.84 -5.06
C GLU A 92 1.85 14.48 -4.88
N ALA A 93 1.50 13.47 -5.68
CA ALA A 93 2.10 12.15 -5.59
C ALA A 93 2.87 11.82 -6.88
N CYS A 94 4.14 11.42 -6.75
CA CYS A 94 4.89 10.84 -7.86
C CYS A 94 4.48 9.37 -7.97
N VAL A 95 3.58 9.07 -8.91
CA VAL A 95 3.06 7.71 -9.05
C VAL A 95 3.90 6.94 -10.07
N ALA A 96 4.46 5.81 -9.67
CA ALA A 96 5.26 4.93 -10.52
C ALA A 96 4.56 3.57 -10.65
N HIS A 97 4.34 3.12 -11.88
CA HIS A 97 3.76 1.79 -12.14
C HIS A 97 4.86 0.75 -12.12
N ILE A 98 4.79 -0.19 -11.18
CA ILE A 98 5.69 -1.35 -11.16
C ILE A 98 4.94 -2.59 -11.65
N ARG A 99 5.49 -3.25 -12.68
CA ARG A 99 5.03 -4.56 -13.12
C ARG A 99 5.61 -5.66 -12.22
N ARG A 100 4.74 -6.16 -11.33
CA ARG A 100 4.76 -7.44 -10.57
C ARG A 100 6.05 -8.29 -10.62
N GLN A 101 6.83 -8.15 -9.55
CA GLN A 101 7.22 -9.28 -8.67
C GLN A 101 7.01 -8.97 -7.17
N ALA A 102 6.87 -7.70 -6.74
CA ALA A 102 6.97 -7.30 -5.32
C ALA A 102 5.76 -6.58 -4.65
N ASN A 103 4.53 -6.65 -5.19
CA ASN A 103 3.31 -6.13 -4.50
C ASN A 103 2.57 -7.18 -3.67
N SER A 104 3.18 -8.36 -3.47
CA SER A 104 2.58 -9.50 -2.78
C SER A 104 2.20 -9.16 -1.33
N VAL A 105 3.01 -8.31 -0.68
CA VAL A 105 2.79 -7.86 0.70
C VAL A 105 1.48 -7.09 0.84
N ALA A 106 1.25 -6.08 -0.01
CA ALA A 106 0.03 -5.29 0.03
C ALA A 106 -1.17 -6.17 -0.32
N HIS A 107 -1.04 -7.02 -1.34
CA HIS A 107 -2.11 -7.94 -1.73
C HIS A 107 -2.55 -8.88 -0.62
N ARG A 108 -1.59 -9.50 0.07
CA ARG A 108 -1.87 -10.41 1.18
C ARG A 108 -2.60 -9.69 2.31
N LEU A 109 -2.18 -8.47 2.65
CA LEU A 109 -2.82 -7.67 3.68
C LEU A 109 -4.20 -7.16 3.27
N ALA A 110 -4.40 -6.76 2.02
CA ALA A 110 -5.70 -6.34 1.52
C ALA A 110 -6.70 -7.49 1.61
N CYS A 111 -6.29 -8.71 1.24
CA CYS A 111 -7.11 -9.92 1.39
C CYS A 111 -7.32 -10.33 2.86
N PHE A 112 -6.36 -10.02 3.74
CA PHE A 112 -6.44 -10.33 5.16
C PHE A 112 -7.33 -9.33 5.93
N ALA A 113 -7.43 -8.08 5.50
CA ALA A 113 -8.15 -7.01 6.21
C ALA A 113 -9.58 -7.42 6.66
N PRO A 114 -10.41 -8.04 5.80
CA PRO A 114 -11.75 -8.50 6.18
C PRO A 114 -11.76 -9.52 7.32
N HIS A 115 -10.66 -10.25 7.52
CA HIS A 115 -10.50 -11.26 8.56
C HIS A 115 -9.90 -10.70 9.86
N CYS A 116 -9.21 -9.54 9.83
CA CYS A 116 -8.66 -8.86 11.04
C CYS A 116 -9.80 -8.32 11.92
N GLY A 117 -10.97 -8.03 11.33
CA GLY A 117 -12.15 -7.47 12.02
C GLY A 117 -11.97 -6.05 12.56
N ASN A 118 -10.78 -5.46 12.42
CA ASN A 118 -10.42 -4.11 12.81
C ASN A 118 -9.39 -3.54 11.84
N ASP A 119 -9.19 -2.22 11.87
CA ASP A 119 -8.06 -1.58 11.21
C ASP A 119 -6.75 -1.92 11.93
N CYS A 120 -5.72 -2.26 11.17
CA CYS A 120 -4.49 -2.83 11.68
C CYS A 120 -3.29 -2.00 11.15
N THR A 121 -2.44 -1.47 12.03
CA THR A 121 -1.27 -0.62 11.70
C THR A 121 -0.03 -1.15 12.39
N TRP A 122 1.07 -1.29 11.63
CA TRP A 122 2.36 -1.73 12.15
C TRP A 122 3.47 -0.79 11.69
N LEU A 123 4.34 -0.40 12.62
CA LEU A 123 5.49 0.49 12.39
C LEU A 123 6.76 -0.25 12.78
N ASP A 124 7.82 -0.08 11.98
CA ASP A 124 9.17 -0.63 12.16
C ASP A 124 9.29 -2.16 12.18
N VAL A 125 8.32 -2.87 12.74
CA VAL A 125 8.29 -4.33 12.88
C VAL A 125 7.12 -4.88 12.05
N PRO A 126 7.38 -5.69 11.02
CA PRO A 126 6.32 -6.26 10.19
C PRO A 126 5.53 -7.34 10.95
N PRO A 127 4.23 -7.50 10.68
CA PRO A 127 3.47 -8.64 11.20
C PRO A 127 3.95 -9.94 10.56
N SER A 128 3.90 -11.05 11.31
CA SER A 128 4.38 -12.37 10.86
C SER A 128 3.72 -12.86 9.56
N ILE A 129 2.51 -12.37 9.25
CA ILE A 129 1.77 -12.70 8.03
C ILE A 129 2.45 -12.17 6.75
N ILE A 130 3.40 -11.24 6.85
CA ILE A 130 4.11 -10.70 5.67
C ILE A 130 5.62 -10.92 5.71
N CYS A 131 6.17 -11.51 6.79
CA CYS A 131 7.62 -11.64 6.93
C CYS A 131 8.28 -12.47 5.82
N ASP A 132 7.63 -13.56 5.43
CA ASP A 132 8.07 -14.42 4.32
C ASP A 132 8.13 -13.65 2.98
N LEU A 133 7.12 -12.82 2.71
CA LEU A 133 7.06 -12.04 1.48
C LEU A 133 8.10 -10.90 1.46
N LEU A 134 8.39 -10.31 2.62
CA LEU A 134 9.43 -9.29 2.73
C LEU A 134 10.82 -9.86 2.47
N GLU A 135 11.08 -11.12 2.84
CA GLU A 135 12.36 -11.80 2.57
C GLU A 135 12.51 -12.14 1.07
N GLU A 136 11.43 -12.54 0.40
CA GLU A 136 11.41 -12.80 -1.03
C GLU A 136 11.64 -11.52 -1.86
N ASP A 137 11.06 -10.38 -1.45
CA ASP A 137 11.18 -9.09 -2.14
C ASP A 137 12.60 -8.51 -2.13
N VAL A 138 13.39 -8.73 -1.06
CA VAL A 138 14.77 -8.21 -0.93
C VAL A 138 15.74 -8.87 -1.92
N HIS A 139 15.38 -10.01 -2.49
CA HIS A 139 16.24 -10.78 -3.41
C HIS A 139 15.96 -10.55 -4.89
N VAL A 140 14.97 -9.72 -5.23
CA VAL A 140 14.68 -9.36 -6.61
C VAL A 140 15.31 -7.99 -6.90
N PRO A 141 16.54 -7.92 -7.45
CA PRO A 141 17.08 -6.64 -7.89
C PRO A 141 16.12 -6.02 -8.91
N CYS A 142 15.91 -4.71 -8.82
CA CYS A 142 15.19 -3.94 -9.82
C CYS A 142 15.93 -4.02 -11.16
N THR A 143 15.71 -5.08 -11.94
CA THR A 143 16.16 -5.18 -13.33
C THR A 143 14.96 -5.23 -14.24
N ASN A 144 14.57 -4.07 -14.75
CA ASN A 144 14.50 -3.75 -16.19
C ASN A 144 14.20 -2.27 -16.40
#